data_AF-A0A392WG54-F1
#
_entry.id   AF-A0A392WG54-F1
#
_cell.length_a   1.000
_cell.length_b   1.000
_cell.length_c   1.000
_cell.angle_alpha   90.00
_cell.angle_beta   90.00
_cell.angle_gamma   90.00
#
_symmetry.space_group_name_H-M   'P 1'
#
loop_
_entity.id
_entity.type
_entity.pdbx_description
1 polymer ?
#
loop_
_entity_poly.entity_id
_entity_poly.type
_entity_poly.pdbx_seq_one_letter_code
_entity_poly.pdbx_strand_id
1 'polypeptide(L)' 'MMANAMAQEAASRTADREAQEARRGREDELRLERFMNNKPPIFNGGNDPDGAQKWIEGVERIFRAMR' A
#
# COMPACT_ATOMS: atom_id res chain seq x y z
N MET A 1 -18.81 1.00 -38.81
CA MET A 1 -17.93 1.88 -38.01
C MET A 1 -18.09 1.73 -36.49
N MET A 2 -19.25 1.27 -35.97
CA MET A 2 -19.47 1.13 -34.51
C MET A 2 -18.53 0.16 -33.80
N ALA A 3 -18.13 -0.95 -34.44
CA ALA A 3 -17.26 -1.95 -33.81
C ALA A 3 -15.87 -1.40 -33.44
N ASN A 4 -15.27 -0.56 -34.30
CA ASN A 4 -13.99 0.07 -34.00
C ASN A 4 -14.08 1.08 -32.86
N ALA A 5 -15.18 1.84 -32.79
CA ALA A 5 -15.40 2.81 -31.71
C ALA A 5 -15.51 2.12 -30.34
N MET A 6 -16.28 1.03 -30.25
CA MET A 6 -16.42 0.25 -29.02
C MET A 6 -15.08 -0.40 -28.60
N ALA A 7 -14.28 -0.88 -29.56
CA ALA A 7 -12.96 -1.43 -29.29
C ALA A 7 -11.97 -0.36 -28.76
N GLN A 8 -11.98 0.84 -29.35
CA GLN A 8 -11.16 1.96 -28.87
C GLN A 8 -11.59 2.44 -27.47
N GLU A 9 -12.89 2.47 -27.20
CA GLU A 9 -13.41 2.86 -25.89
C GLU A 9 -13.04 1.82 -24.81
N ALA A 10 -13.18 0.53 -25.12
CA ALA A 10 -12.74 -0.53 -24.22
C ALA A 10 -11.24 -0.45 -23.93
N ALA A 11 -10.41 -0.24 -24.96
CA ALA A 11 -8.97 -0.09 -24.81
C ALA A 11 -8.57 1.16 -23.99
N SER A 12 -9.31 2.25 -24.14
CA SER A 12 -9.06 3.48 -23.36
C SER A 12 -9.37 3.26 -21.88
N ARG A 13 -10.50 2.59 -21.57
CA ARG A 13 -10.88 2.25 -20.19
C ARG A 13 -9.90 1.30 -19.53
N THR A 14 -9.33 0.34 -20.26
CA THR A 14 -8.28 -0.54 -19.73
C THR A 14 -6.99 0.22 -19.44
N ALA A 15 -6.56 1.10 -20.36
CA ALA A 15 -5.37 1.92 -20.16
C ALA A 15 -5.48 2.85 -18.95
N ASP A 16 -6.65 3.47 -18.73
CA ASP A 16 -6.90 4.31 -17.56
C ASP A 16 -6.82 3.51 -16.25
N ARG A 17 -7.34 2.27 -16.23
CA ARG A 17 -7.27 1.39 -15.06
C ARG A 17 -5.84 0.97 -14.77
N GLU A 18 -5.09 0.54 -15.78
CA GLU A 18 -3.67 0.18 -15.64
C GLU A 18 -2.84 1.36 -15.14
N ALA A 19 -3.07 2.57 -15.68
CA ALA A 19 -2.40 3.77 -15.22
C ALA A 19 -2.74 4.11 -13.76
N GLN A 20 -3.99 3.88 -13.33
CA GLN A 20 -4.39 4.06 -11.94
C GLN A 20 -3.75 3.02 -11.01
N GLU A 21 -3.72 1.76 -11.42
CA GLU A 21 -3.07 0.67 -10.67
C GLU A 21 -1.57 0.92 -10.53
N ALA A 22 -0.90 1.34 -11.60
CA ALA A 22 0.51 1.71 -11.55
C ALA A 22 0.79 2.91 -10.62
N ARG A 23 -0.12 3.90 -10.56
CA ARG A 23 -0.01 5.02 -9.61
C ARG A 23 -0.16 4.53 -8.17
N ARG A 24 -1.17 3.70 -7.89
CA ARG A 24 -1.40 3.12 -6.56
C ARG A 24 -0.21 2.28 -6.10
N GLY A 25 0.32 1.42 -6.99
CA GLY A 25 1.50 0.60 -6.67
C GLY A 25 2.72 1.44 -6.29
N ARG A 26 2.98 2.55 -7.00
CA ARG A 26 4.06 3.48 -6.62
C ARG A 26 3.81 4.18 -5.29
N GLU A 27 2.58 4.60 -5.02
CA GLU A 27 2.23 5.22 -3.73
C GLU A 27 2.41 4.24 -2.56
N ASP A 28 2.02 2.97 -2.74
CA ASP A 28 2.18 1.92 -1.74
C ASP A 28 3.67 1.60 -1.51
N GLU A 29 4.49 1.56 -2.56
CA GLU A 29 5.93 1.34 -2.47
C GLU A 29 6.63 2.48 -1.72
N LEU A 30 6.27 3.75 -1.99
CA LEU A 30 6.75 4.91 -1.24
C LEU A 30 6.30 4.88 0.24
N ARG A 31 5.08 4.40 0.49
CA ARG A 31 4.55 4.26 1.86
C ARG A 31 5.29 3.15 2.62
N LEU A 32 5.62 2.04 1.96
CA LEU A 32 6.43 0.96 2.53
C LEU A 32 7.87 1.43 2.81
N GLU A 33 8.52 2.11 1.88
CA GLU A 33 9.87 2.65 2.08
C GLU A 33 9.92 3.58 3.29
N ARG A 34 8.95 4.50 3.39
CA ARG A 34 8.84 5.41 4.53
C ARG A 34 8.62 4.66 5.84
N PHE A 35 7.81 3.60 5.85
CA PHE A 35 7.63 2.76 7.02
C PHE A 35 8.94 2.09 7.46
N MET A 36 9.67 1.48 6.53
CA MET A 36 10.94 0.80 6.81
C MET A 36 12.03 1.77 7.27
N ASN A 37 12.08 2.98 6.72
CA ASN A 37 12.99 4.04 7.15
C ASN A 37 12.77 4.48 8.61
N ASN A 38 11.57 4.27 9.16
CA ASN A 38 11.27 4.51 10.58
C ASN A 38 11.66 3.34 11.50
N LYS A 39 12.31 2.29 10.97
CA LYS A 39 12.84 1.14 11.72
C LYS A 39 11.78 0.51 12.64
N PRO A 40 10.74 -0.11 12.07
CA PRO A 40 9.67 -0.71 12.86
C PRO A 40 10.21 -1.79 13.81
N PRO A 41 9.61 -1.95 15.00
CA PRO A 41 10.00 -3.00 15.91
C PRO A 41 9.71 -4.38 15.30
N ILE A 42 10.58 -5.35 15.58
CA ILE A 42 10.41 -6.74 15.13
C ILE A 42 9.41 -7.44 16.06
N PHE A 43 8.44 -8.14 15.48
CA PHE A 43 7.55 -8.99 16.25
C PHE A 43 8.24 -10.33 16.52
N ASN A 44 8.55 -10.60 17.79
CA ASN A 44 9.19 -11.86 18.19
C ASN A 44 8.21 -13.04 18.27
N GLY A 45 6.90 -12.78 18.20
CA GLY A 45 5.85 -13.80 18.33
C GLY A 45 5.71 -14.38 19.74
N GLY A 46 5.00 -15.50 19.85
CA GLY A 46 4.75 -16.22 21.10
C GLY A 46 3.43 -15.85 21.79
N ASN A 47 3.15 -16.53 22.92
CA ASN A 47 1.96 -16.31 23.75
C ASN A 47 2.20 -15.23 24.83
N ASP A 48 2.80 -14.11 24.44
CA ASP A 48 3.01 -12.95 25.31
C ASP A 48 2.05 -11.81 24.89
N PRO A 49 0.88 -11.68 25.53
CA PRO A 49 -0.09 -10.65 25.18
C PRO A 49 0.45 -9.22 25.43
N ASP A 50 1.26 -9.03 26.48
CA ASP A 50 1.83 -7.73 26.81
C ASP A 50 2.92 -7.33 25.79
N GLY A 51 3.75 -8.28 25.38
CA GLY A 51 4.74 -8.11 24.32
C GLY A 51 4.09 -7.78 22.98
N ALA A 52 3.00 -8.47 22.63
CA ALA A 52 2.22 -8.19 21.42
C ALA A 52 1.61 -6.78 21.47
N GLN A 53 1.03 -6.38 22.60
CA GLN A 53 0.46 -5.04 22.76
C GLN A 53 1.52 -3.95 22.58
N LYS A 54 2.68 -4.08 23.21
CA LYS A 54 3.80 -3.13 23.05
C LYS A 54 4.30 -3.05 21.60
N TRP A 55 4.33 -4.18 20.89
CA TRP A 55 4.70 -4.20 19.48
C TRP A 55 3.69 -3.41 18.63
N ILE A 56 2.38 -3.63 18.84
CA ILE A 56 1.32 -2.88 18.16
C ILE A 56 1.46 -1.37 18.41
N GLU A 57 1.63 -0.95 19.65
CA GLU A 57 1.79 0.47 20.01
C GLU A 57 2.99 1.13 19.31
N GLY A 58 4.11 0.39 19.21
CA GLY A 58 5.30 0.83 18.50
C GLY A 58 5.05 1.00 17.00
N VAL A 59 4.35 0.06 16.37
CA VAL A 59 3.96 0.13 14.96
C VAL A 59 3.00 1.31 14.70
N GLU A 60 1.99 1.49 15.54
CA GLU A 60 1.02 2.59 15.38
C GLU A 60 1.69 3.97 15.50
N ARG A 61 2.70 4.11 16.36
CA ARG A 61 3.46 5.37 16.49
C ARG A 61 4.13 5.75 15.17
N ILE A 62 4.61 4.79 14.40
CA ILE A 62 5.21 5.03 13.09
C ILE A 62 4.13 5.47 12.10
N PHE A 63 3.00 4.78 12.02
CA PHE A 63 1.88 5.18 11.15
C PHE A 63 1.38 6.60 11.47
N ARG A 64 1.34 6.98 12.75
CA ARG A 64 1.01 8.35 13.18
C ARG A 64 2.02 9.40 12.70
N ALA A 65 3.31 9.06 12.66
CA ALA A 65 4.38 9.94 12.18
C ALA A 65 4.46 10.04 10.65
N MET A 66 3.89 9.07 9.93
CA MET A 66 3.85 9.04 8.46
C MET A 66 2.75 9.90 7.84
N ARG A 67 1.83 10.45 8.65
CA ARG A 67 0.67 11.25 8.20
C ARG A 67 1.07 12.52 7.47
#